data_AF-A0A2K2UB18-F1
#
_entry.id   AF-A0A2K2UB18-F1
#
_cell.length_a   1.000
_cell.length_b   1.000
_cell.length_c   1.000
_cell.angle_alpha   90.00
_cell.angle_beta   90.00
_cell.angle_gamma   90.00
#
_symmetry.space_group_name_H-M   'P 1'
#
loop_
_entity.id
_entity.type
_entity.pdbx_description
1 polymer ?
#
loop_
_entity_poly.entity_id
_entity_poly.type
_entity_poly.pdbx_seq_one_letter_code
_entity_poly.pdbx_strand_id
1 'polypeptide(L)'
;MVQKRKRTGKSNSGPASVVAGGTASKRPSPQPAKRTAKGGRVPAGGSTANARVAGRDVAGYSREETADRVRSARKVKNARRRRWPFVVAGALVSVLLVAGAVFSWDRWLRYDDVAELQGEWQVHGSDATMVIDGESIHLTEDVAYPYALDTGAKTIEYAFGNAAGSGRYRFSLDRSQLVIMDGTGYSWWSTLLDDIGWMAGQAADAVQGRATAEPPSGEGVTVLDRVSHDAAAVPREAGDGADA
;
A
#
# COMPACT_ATOMS: atom_id res chain seq x y z
N MET A 1 48.61 -20.20 39.16
CA MET A 1 48.94 -21.64 38.97
C MET A 1 47.68 -22.45 39.22
N VAL A 2 47.11 -23.07 38.18
CA VAL A 2 46.37 -24.36 38.14
C VAL A 2 45.77 -24.45 36.72
N GLN A 3 46.05 -25.57 36.07
CA GLN A 3 45.86 -25.84 34.64
C GLN A 3 44.52 -26.52 34.33
N LYS A 4 44.06 -26.25 33.09
CA LYS A 4 43.44 -27.13 32.08
C LYS A 4 42.30 -28.09 32.48
N ARG A 5 41.25 -28.07 31.65
CA ARG A 5 40.91 -29.22 30.79
C ARG A 5 40.10 -28.79 29.54
N LYS A 6 40.70 -29.06 28.36
CA LYS A 6 40.03 -29.17 27.07
C LYS A 6 39.16 -30.43 27.06
N ARG A 7 37.98 -30.38 26.46
CA ARG A 7 37.39 -31.52 25.75
C ARG A 7 36.73 -31.05 24.45
N THR A 8 37.29 -31.59 23.38
CA THR A 8 36.81 -31.63 22.00
C THR A 8 35.65 -32.62 21.88
N GLY A 9 34.63 -32.27 21.11
CA GLY A 9 33.65 -33.18 20.54
C GLY A 9 33.32 -32.73 19.11
N LYS A 10 33.61 -33.60 18.14
CA LYS A 10 33.48 -33.40 16.69
C LYS A 10 32.43 -34.39 16.17
N SER A 11 31.84 -34.06 15.01
CA SER A 11 31.12 -34.94 14.05
C SER A 11 29.59 -35.01 14.28
N ASN A 12 28.68 -34.90 13.30
CA ASN A 12 28.82 -34.87 11.84
C ASN A 12 27.52 -34.45 11.11
N SER A 13 27.67 -34.11 9.82
CA SER A 13 26.72 -34.26 8.68
C SER A 13 25.44 -33.42 8.57
N GLY A 14 25.42 -32.45 7.62
CA GLY A 14 24.22 -31.85 7.01
C GLY A 14 23.72 -32.65 5.78
N PRO A 15 23.22 -32.04 4.68
CA PRO A 15 22.63 -30.70 4.48
C PRO A 15 21.31 -30.72 3.67
N ALA A 16 20.52 -29.62 3.67
CA ALA A 16 19.53 -29.38 2.61
C ALA A 16 19.29 -27.88 2.40
N SER A 17 20.04 -27.32 1.46
CA SER A 17 19.86 -25.99 0.87
C SER A 17 19.24 -26.17 -0.53
N VAL A 18 18.04 -25.63 -0.76
CA VAL A 18 17.44 -25.57 -2.11
C VAL A 18 17.58 -24.14 -2.63
N VAL A 19 18.53 -23.98 -3.55
CA VAL A 19 18.68 -22.84 -4.46
C VAL A 19 18.01 -23.23 -5.77
N ALA A 20 17.09 -22.40 -6.27
CA ALA A 20 16.51 -22.55 -7.60
C ALA A 20 16.97 -21.40 -8.50
N GLY A 21 17.78 -21.72 -9.50
CA GLY A 21 18.15 -20.84 -10.60
C GLY A 21 18.88 -21.60 -11.71
N GLY A 22 18.43 -21.44 -12.96
CA GLY A 22 19.31 -21.53 -14.14
C GLY A 22 19.11 -22.68 -15.15
N THR A 23 18.26 -22.41 -16.16
CA THR A 23 18.47 -22.57 -17.63
C THR A 23 18.83 -23.92 -18.32
N ALA A 24 17.99 -24.24 -19.32
CA ALA A 24 18.30 -24.53 -20.74
C ALA A 24 18.17 -25.96 -21.34
N SER A 25 17.44 -25.97 -22.47
CA SER A 25 17.63 -26.75 -23.71
C SER A 25 16.93 -28.12 -23.87
N LYS A 26 15.90 -28.16 -24.75
CA LYS A 26 15.87 -29.03 -25.95
C LYS A 26 14.62 -28.83 -26.83
N ARG A 27 14.87 -28.69 -28.13
CA ARG A 27 13.95 -28.73 -29.29
C ARG A 27 13.41 -30.17 -29.50
N PRO A 28 12.31 -30.40 -30.22
CA PRO A 28 12.40 -30.56 -31.69
C PRO A 28 11.23 -29.99 -32.50
N SER A 29 11.47 -29.74 -33.79
CA SER A 29 10.48 -29.45 -34.83
C SER A 29 9.85 -30.75 -35.37
N PRO A 30 8.72 -30.66 -36.11
CA PRO A 30 8.81 -30.95 -37.54
C PRO A 30 7.94 -30.05 -38.45
N GLN A 31 8.41 -29.86 -39.67
CA GLN A 31 7.71 -29.25 -40.80
C GLN A 31 7.73 -30.29 -41.93
N PRO A 32 6.65 -30.50 -42.70
CA PRO A 32 6.75 -31.15 -44.00
C PRO A 32 6.71 -30.14 -45.16
N ALA A 33 7.60 -30.40 -46.10
CA ALA A 33 7.85 -29.70 -47.35
C ALA A 33 6.68 -29.80 -48.36
N LYS A 34 6.60 -28.83 -49.27
CA LYS A 34 5.97 -29.03 -50.60
C LYS A 34 6.87 -28.48 -51.70
N ARG A 35 7.33 -29.40 -52.56
CA ARG A 35 8.03 -29.19 -53.82
C ARG A 35 7.02 -29.09 -54.98
N THR A 36 7.16 -28.04 -55.78
CA THR A 36 7.11 -27.94 -57.26
C THR A 36 6.24 -28.90 -58.11
N ALA A 37 5.41 -28.32 -58.99
CA ALA A 37 5.20 -28.76 -60.39
C ALA A 37 4.66 -27.55 -61.22
N LYS A 38 5.40 -27.10 -62.25
CA LYS A 38 5.12 -27.19 -63.71
C LYS A 38 3.74 -26.64 -64.12
N GLY A 39 3.56 -25.74 -65.09
CA GLY A 39 4.41 -25.28 -66.18
C GLY A 39 3.58 -25.27 -67.48
N GLY A 40 3.54 -24.13 -68.18
CA GLY A 40 3.29 -24.03 -69.63
C GLY A 40 1.91 -23.54 -70.07
N ARG A 41 1.85 -22.34 -70.69
CA ARG A 41 1.95 -22.12 -72.16
C ARG A 41 1.16 -20.85 -72.57
N VAL A 42 1.85 -19.92 -73.26
CA VAL A 42 1.28 -18.79 -74.04
C VAL A 42 1.12 -19.26 -75.49
N PRO A 43 0.19 -18.69 -76.32
CA PRO A 43 0.50 -17.51 -77.15
C PRO A 43 -0.68 -16.50 -77.20
N ALA A 44 -0.48 -15.18 -77.13
CA ALA A 44 -0.13 -14.23 -78.20
C ALA A 44 -1.16 -14.11 -79.36
N GLY A 45 -1.76 -12.92 -79.51
CA GLY A 45 -2.43 -12.51 -80.76
C GLY A 45 -3.46 -11.37 -80.65
N GLY A 46 -3.04 -10.13 -80.97
CA GLY A 46 -3.76 -9.28 -81.92
C GLY A 46 -4.77 -8.20 -81.45
N SER A 47 -4.31 -6.94 -81.52
CA SER A 47 -4.99 -5.76 -82.12
C SER A 47 -6.27 -5.18 -81.50
N THR A 48 -6.20 -3.93 -80.99
CA THR A 48 -6.55 -2.72 -81.77
C THR A 48 -6.33 -1.46 -80.93
N ALA A 49 -5.82 -0.41 -81.61
CA ALA A 49 -5.56 0.92 -81.09
C ALA A 49 -6.81 1.83 -81.19
N ASN A 50 -6.69 3.00 -80.55
CA ASN A 50 -7.46 4.27 -80.66
C ASN A 50 -8.11 4.66 -79.31
N ALA A 51 -8.07 5.89 -78.82
CA ALA A 51 -7.62 7.17 -79.34
C ALA A 51 -7.27 8.11 -78.17
N ARG A 52 -6.32 9.03 -78.40
CA ARG A 52 -6.11 10.22 -77.57
C ARG A 52 -7.26 11.21 -77.80
N VAL A 53 -7.76 11.83 -76.74
CA VAL A 53 -8.29 13.19 -76.79
C VAL A 53 -7.62 13.99 -75.68
N ALA A 54 -6.96 15.08 -76.09
CA ALA A 54 -6.33 16.06 -75.24
C ALA A 54 -7.27 17.25 -75.03
N GLY A 55 -7.13 17.89 -73.86
CA GLY A 55 -7.41 19.32 -73.68
C GLY A 55 -8.53 19.67 -72.70
N ARG A 56 -8.16 20.16 -71.51
CA ARG A 56 -8.24 21.59 -71.17
C ARG A 56 -7.74 21.87 -69.75
N ASP A 57 -6.75 22.76 -69.66
CA ASP A 57 -6.40 23.48 -68.45
C ASP A 57 -7.54 24.42 -68.02
N VAL A 58 -7.94 24.35 -66.75
CA VAL A 58 -8.60 25.46 -66.04
C VAL A 58 -8.02 25.54 -64.62
N ALA A 59 -7.19 26.57 -64.44
CA ALA A 59 -7.05 27.44 -63.28
C ALA A 59 -7.11 26.82 -61.87
N GLY A 60 -5.91 26.53 -61.36
CA GLY A 60 -5.34 27.18 -60.17
C GLY A 60 -6.30 27.93 -59.24
N TYR A 61 -6.99 27.21 -58.36
CA TYR A 61 -7.34 27.69 -57.02
C TYR A 61 -7.05 26.56 -56.00
N SER A 62 -6.28 26.93 -54.97
CA SER A 62 -6.20 26.23 -53.67
C SER A 62 -5.46 24.90 -53.55
N ARG A 63 -4.34 24.69 -54.26
CA ARG A 63 -3.39 23.59 -53.90
C ARG A 63 -2.50 23.94 -52.70
N GLU A 64 -2.18 25.22 -52.50
CA GLU A 64 -1.37 25.69 -51.37
C GLU A 64 -2.20 25.82 -50.09
N GLU A 65 -3.44 26.30 -50.18
CA GLU A 65 -4.34 26.42 -49.04
C GLU A 65 -4.77 25.05 -48.48
N THR A 66 -4.92 24.04 -49.35
CA THR A 66 -5.19 22.66 -48.92
C THR A 66 -3.93 21.98 -48.35
N ALA A 67 -2.75 22.26 -48.90
CA ALA A 67 -1.49 21.74 -48.37
C ALA A 67 -1.16 22.33 -46.99
N ASP A 68 -1.38 23.62 -46.76
CA ASP A 68 -1.16 24.27 -45.47
C ASP A 68 -2.21 23.87 -44.43
N ARG A 69 -3.49 23.70 -44.81
CA ARG A 69 -4.50 23.10 -43.91
C ARG A 69 -4.15 21.66 -43.55
N VAL A 70 -3.58 20.86 -44.46
CA VAL A 70 -3.16 19.48 -44.17
C VAL A 70 -1.87 19.42 -43.33
N ARG A 71 -0.91 20.33 -43.55
CA ARG A 71 0.30 20.48 -42.71
C ARG A 71 -0.03 20.99 -41.32
N SER A 72 -0.94 21.96 -41.23
CA SER A 72 -1.45 22.51 -39.96
C SER A 72 -2.28 21.46 -39.21
N ALA A 73 -3.16 20.73 -39.88
CA ALA A 73 -3.93 19.63 -39.27
C ALA A 73 -3.04 18.46 -38.80
N ARG A 74 -1.95 18.13 -39.52
CA ARG A 74 -0.95 17.15 -39.07
C ARG A 74 -0.12 17.67 -37.90
N LYS A 75 0.27 18.95 -37.88
CA LYS A 75 0.97 19.58 -36.74
C LYS A 75 0.11 19.55 -35.46
N VAL A 76 -1.18 19.84 -35.56
CA VAL A 76 -2.12 19.82 -34.42
C VAL A 76 -2.35 18.39 -33.90
N LYS A 77 -2.47 17.40 -34.81
CA LYS A 77 -2.61 15.98 -34.41
C LYS A 77 -1.36 15.42 -33.73
N ASN A 78 -0.17 15.85 -34.14
CA ASN A 78 1.10 15.41 -33.56
C ASN A 78 1.40 16.07 -32.19
N ALA A 79 0.94 17.30 -31.97
CA ALA A 79 1.06 17.97 -30.66
C ALA A 79 0.17 17.32 -29.60
N ARG A 80 -1.04 16.87 -29.96
CA ARG A 80 -2.01 16.24 -29.03
C ARG A 80 -1.53 14.88 -28.52
N ARG A 81 -0.88 14.05 -29.37
CA ARG A 81 -0.30 12.76 -28.97
C ARG A 81 0.91 12.89 -28.04
N ARG A 82 1.68 13.98 -28.13
CA ARG A 82 2.84 14.23 -27.24
C ARG A 82 2.45 14.72 -25.84
N ARG A 83 1.25 15.28 -25.67
CA ARG A 83 0.79 15.82 -24.37
C ARG A 83 0.06 14.79 -23.49
N TRP A 84 -0.50 13.73 -24.08
CA TRP A 84 -1.19 12.67 -23.33
C TRP A 84 -0.35 12.06 -22.19
N PRO A 85 0.95 11.72 -22.36
CA PRO A 85 1.74 11.23 -21.23
C PRO A 85 1.91 12.28 -20.12
N PHE A 86 2.02 13.57 -20.44
CA PHE A 86 2.08 14.63 -19.43
C PHE A 86 0.73 14.85 -18.72
N VAL A 87 -0.38 14.68 -19.43
CA VAL A 87 -1.73 14.73 -18.82
C VAL A 87 -1.92 13.54 -17.87
N VAL A 88 -1.52 12.33 -18.27
CA VAL A 88 -1.59 11.15 -17.41
C VAL A 88 -0.66 11.30 -16.21
N ALA A 89 0.58 11.73 -16.41
CA ALA A 89 1.52 11.99 -15.33
C ALA A 89 0.99 13.08 -14.38
N GLY A 90 0.45 14.17 -14.91
CA GLY A 90 -0.17 15.24 -14.13
C GLY A 90 -1.37 14.77 -13.33
N ALA A 91 -2.22 13.91 -13.91
CA ALA A 91 -3.34 13.31 -13.22
C ALA A 91 -2.88 12.39 -12.08
N LEU A 92 -1.88 11.54 -12.32
CA LEU A 92 -1.30 10.66 -11.29
C LEU A 92 -0.70 11.46 -10.14
N VAL A 93 0.07 12.51 -10.44
CA VAL A 93 0.62 13.41 -9.42
C VAL A 93 -0.51 14.09 -8.64
N SER A 94 -1.56 14.54 -9.32
CA SER A 94 -2.71 15.16 -8.66
C SER A 94 -3.39 14.20 -7.69
N VAL A 95 -3.58 12.94 -8.08
CA VAL A 95 -4.14 11.90 -7.20
C VAL A 95 -3.24 11.66 -5.98
N LEU A 96 -1.92 11.57 -6.17
CA LEU A 96 -0.98 11.40 -5.06
C LEU A 96 -0.97 12.59 -4.12
N LEU A 97 -1.08 13.81 -4.63
CA LEU A 97 -1.19 15.02 -3.81
C LEU A 97 -2.47 15.02 -2.97
N VAL A 98 -3.61 14.68 -3.56
CA VAL A 98 -4.88 14.56 -2.83
C VAL A 98 -4.78 13.46 -1.78
N ALA A 99 -4.26 12.29 -2.13
CA ALA A 99 -4.09 11.18 -1.18
C ALA A 99 -3.17 11.57 -0.02
N GLY A 100 -2.04 12.21 -0.28
CA GLY A 100 -1.12 12.70 0.74
C GLY A 100 -1.74 13.77 1.64
N ALA A 101 -2.54 14.68 1.08
CA ALA A 101 -3.26 15.70 1.85
C ALA A 101 -4.34 15.08 2.75
N VAL A 102 -5.13 14.14 2.21
CA VAL A 102 -6.16 13.41 3.00
C VAL A 102 -5.49 12.61 4.11
N PHE A 103 -4.42 11.88 3.81
CA PHE A 103 -3.66 11.11 4.80
C PHE A 103 -3.09 12.01 5.91
N SER A 104 -2.46 13.14 5.53
CA SER A 104 -1.89 14.08 6.49
C SER A 104 -2.96 14.71 7.38
N TRP A 105 -4.09 15.09 6.78
CA TRP A 105 -5.23 15.62 7.53
C TRP A 105 -5.79 14.58 8.51
N ASP A 106 -6.05 13.36 8.05
CA ASP A 106 -6.58 12.27 8.86
C ASP A 106 -5.65 11.91 10.04
N ARG A 107 -4.34 11.88 9.79
CA ARG A 107 -3.33 11.50 10.78
C ARG A 107 -3.15 12.53 11.89
N TRP A 108 -3.12 13.82 11.59
CA TRP A 108 -2.70 14.84 12.57
C TRP A 108 -3.72 15.92 12.88
N LEU A 109 -4.67 16.18 11.97
CA LEU A 109 -5.54 17.35 12.08
C LEU A 109 -7.01 17.01 12.31
N ARG A 110 -7.41 15.78 11.96
CA ARG A 110 -8.80 15.36 12.02
C ARG A 110 -9.30 15.20 13.47
N TYR A 111 -8.43 14.72 14.35
CA TYR A 111 -8.76 14.42 15.75
C TYR A 111 -7.65 14.87 16.69
N ASP A 112 -8.02 15.21 17.92
CA ASP A 112 -7.09 15.43 19.02
C ASP A 112 -6.82 14.10 19.72
N ASP A 113 -5.68 13.48 19.41
CA ASP A 113 -5.34 12.17 19.97
C ASP A 113 -5.25 12.17 21.51
N VAL A 114 -4.92 13.30 22.15
CA VAL A 114 -4.84 13.35 23.63
C VAL A 114 -6.25 13.23 24.22
N ALA A 115 -7.21 13.94 23.65
CA ALA A 115 -8.61 13.87 24.07
C ALA A 115 -9.25 12.52 23.67
N GLU A 116 -8.92 12.00 22.48
CA GLU A 116 -9.45 10.71 22.02
C GLU A 116 -8.91 9.53 22.84
N LEU A 117 -7.67 9.59 23.33
CA LEU A 117 -7.14 8.52 24.18
C LEU A 117 -7.90 8.41 25.50
N GLN A 118 -8.45 9.52 26.00
CA GLN A 118 -9.17 9.56 27.27
C GLN A 118 -10.50 8.81 27.22
N GLY A 119 -10.87 8.24 28.35
CA GLY A 119 -12.11 7.52 28.56
C GLY A 119 -11.90 6.08 29.04
N GLU A 120 -12.98 5.32 28.98
CA GLU A 120 -13.03 3.92 29.39
C GLU A 120 -12.81 3.00 28.20
N TRP A 121 -11.92 2.04 28.40
CA TRP A 121 -11.47 1.09 27.39
C TRP A 121 -11.57 -0.32 27.92
N GLN A 122 -12.07 -1.24 27.11
CA GLN A 122 -12.12 -2.66 27.40
C GLN A 122 -10.99 -3.37 26.66
N VAL A 123 -10.29 -4.28 27.33
CA VAL A 123 -9.29 -5.12 26.66
C VAL A 123 -10.00 -6.08 25.71
N HIS A 124 -9.63 -6.05 24.42
CA HIS A 124 -10.30 -6.83 23.39
C HIS A 124 -10.30 -8.33 23.73
N GLY A 125 -11.48 -8.96 23.69
CA GLY A 125 -11.64 -10.37 24.03
C GLY A 125 -11.56 -10.68 25.54
N SER A 126 -11.62 -9.67 26.40
CA SER A 126 -11.67 -9.78 27.87
C SER A 126 -12.78 -8.90 28.44
N ASP A 127 -13.21 -9.17 29.67
CA ASP A 127 -14.14 -8.31 30.42
C ASP A 127 -13.42 -7.23 31.25
N ALA A 128 -12.09 -7.23 31.26
CA ALA A 128 -11.31 -6.20 31.95
C ALA A 128 -11.47 -4.84 31.26
N THR A 129 -11.79 -3.82 32.04
CA THR A 129 -11.78 -2.42 31.61
C THR A 129 -10.71 -1.63 32.33
N MET A 130 -10.18 -0.62 31.64
CA MET A 130 -9.22 0.34 32.14
C MET A 130 -9.67 1.74 31.76
N VAL A 131 -9.22 2.74 32.51
CA VAL A 131 -9.58 4.14 32.28
C VAL A 131 -8.32 4.92 31.99
N ILE A 132 -8.31 5.64 30.88
CA ILE A 132 -7.22 6.54 30.54
C ILE A 132 -7.72 7.95 30.82
N ASP A 133 -7.05 8.67 31.72
CA ASP A 133 -7.30 10.09 31.94
C ASP A 133 -6.22 10.94 31.24
N GLY A 134 -6.15 12.23 31.54
CA GLY A 134 -5.17 13.13 30.92
C GLY A 134 -3.71 12.92 31.32
N GLU A 135 -3.42 12.12 32.35
CA GLU A 135 -2.09 11.97 32.95
C GLU A 135 -1.67 10.49 33.11
N SER A 136 -2.61 9.60 33.41
CA SER A 136 -2.38 8.22 33.81
C SER A 136 -3.36 7.23 33.15
N ILE A 137 -2.89 5.99 33.04
CA ILE A 137 -3.69 4.82 32.67
C ILE A 137 -4.01 4.07 33.97
N HIS A 138 -5.29 4.00 34.32
CA HIS A 138 -5.83 3.30 35.49
C HIS A 138 -6.27 1.90 35.08
N LEU A 139 -5.58 0.88 35.59
CA LEU A 139 -5.90 -0.52 35.32
C LEU A 139 -6.94 -1.02 36.33
N THR A 140 -6.86 -0.53 37.56
CA THR A 140 -7.79 -0.80 38.67
C THR A 140 -7.93 0.47 39.52
N GLU A 141 -8.80 0.47 40.54
CA GLU A 141 -8.97 1.61 41.45
C GLU A 141 -7.66 2.04 42.16
N ASP A 142 -6.79 1.08 42.46
CA ASP A 142 -5.54 1.32 43.21
C ASP A 142 -4.30 1.33 42.31
N VAL A 143 -4.44 1.03 41.02
CA VAL A 143 -3.32 0.79 40.10
C VAL A 143 -3.40 1.73 38.90
N ALA A 144 -2.52 2.74 38.92
CA ALA A 144 -2.40 3.71 37.84
C ALA A 144 -0.93 3.94 37.45
N TYR A 145 -0.69 4.18 36.16
CA TYR A 145 0.64 4.46 35.62
C TYR A 145 0.64 5.75 34.80
N PRO A 146 1.58 6.66 35.02
CA PRO A 146 1.69 7.86 34.20
C PRO A 146 2.06 7.48 32.77
N TYR A 147 1.56 8.25 31.82
CA TYR A 147 1.90 8.11 30.41
C TYR A 147 2.18 9.47 29.76
N ALA A 148 2.87 9.43 28.62
CA ALA A 148 3.10 10.59 27.76
C ALA A 148 2.89 10.19 26.30
N LEU A 149 2.20 11.06 25.55
CA LEU A 149 1.99 10.89 24.12
C LEU A 149 2.88 11.85 23.32
N ASP A 150 3.50 11.32 22.27
CA ASP A 150 3.97 12.12 21.14
C ASP A 150 2.98 11.94 19.99
N THR A 151 2.09 12.93 19.82
CA THR A 151 1.05 12.90 18.78
C THR A 151 1.58 13.14 17.38
N GLY A 152 2.79 13.68 17.27
CA GLY A 152 3.52 13.84 16.01
C GLY A 152 4.07 12.50 15.54
N ALA A 153 4.80 11.82 16.41
CA ALA A 153 5.42 10.53 16.15
C ALA A 153 4.47 9.33 16.32
N LYS A 154 3.28 9.52 16.89
CA LYS A 154 2.33 8.44 17.26
C LYS A 154 2.94 7.41 18.19
N THR A 155 3.67 7.89 19.20
CA THR A 155 4.29 7.05 20.23
C THR A 155 3.70 7.35 21.59
N ILE A 156 3.74 6.34 22.45
CA ILE A 156 3.32 6.42 23.85
C ILE A 156 4.46 5.91 24.73
N GLU A 157 4.74 6.62 25.80
CA GLU A 157 5.67 6.20 26.86
C GLU A 157 4.87 6.05 28.15
N TYR A 158 5.22 5.05 28.95
CA TYR A 158 4.56 4.79 30.23
C TYR A 158 5.56 4.30 31.27
N ALA A 159 5.30 4.56 32.55
CA ALA A 159 6.19 4.17 33.63
C ALA A 159 5.48 3.34 34.70
N PHE A 160 6.04 2.18 35.01
CA PHE A 160 5.56 1.24 36.03
C PHE A 160 6.56 1.17 37.18
N GLY A 161 6.32 1.91 38.26
CA GLY A 161 7.27 1.98 39.37
C GLY A 161 8.66 2.44 38.91
N ASN A 162 9.64 1.52 38.93
CA ASN A 162 11.01 1.79 38.47
C ASN A 162 11.29 1.34 37.02
N ALA A 163 10.29 0.79 36.33
CA ALA A 163 10.38 0.38 34.94
C ALA A 163 9.75 1.44 34.03
N ALA A 164 10.32 1.64 32.85
CA ALA A 164 9.74 2.45 31.80
C ALA A 164 9.54 1.59 30.55
N GLY A 165 8.42 1.80 29.88
CA GLY A 165 8.08 1.19 28.61
C GLY A 165 7.77 2.26 27.57
N SER A 166 7.86 1.85 26.31
CA SER A 166 7.48 2.68 25.17
C SER A 166 6.79 1.80 24.15
N GLY A 167 5.96 2.43 23.34
CA GLY A 167 5.30 1.78 22.23
C GLY A 167 4.83 2.80 21.21
N ARG A 168 4.13 2.29 20.21
CA ARG A 168 3.32 3.10 19.31
C ARG A 168 1.85 2.88 19.61
N TYR A 169 1.04 3.87 19.31
CA TYR A 169 -0.41 3.74 19.35
C TYR A 169 -0.99 3.98 17.96
N ARG A 170 -2.16 3.40 17.70
CA ARG A 170 -2.94 3.63 16.50
C ARG A 170 -4.41 3.38 16.78
N PHE A 171 -5.26 4.34 16.43
CA PHE A 171 -6.70 4.16 16.47
C PHE A 171 -7.23 3.49 15.19
N SER A 172 -8.37 2.83 15.29
CA SER A 172 -9.21 2.52 14.14
C SER A 172 -9.70 3.80 13.47
N LEU A 173 -10.17 3.69 12.21
CA LEU A 173 -10.64 4.85 11.44
C LEU A 173 -11.83 5.58 12.09
N ASP A 174 -12.65 4.84 12.83
CA ASP A 174 -13.82 5.33 13.58
C ASP A 174 -13.51 5.66 15.05
N ARG A 175 -12.26 5.50 15.49
CA ARG A 175 -11.80 5.76 16.87
C ARG A 175 -12.48 4.91 17.95
N SER A 176 -13.13 3.82 17.55
CA SER A 176 -13.75 2.84 18.47
C SER A 176 -12.74 1.81 18.99
N GLN A 177 -11.60 1.64 18.32
CA GLN A 177 -10.52 0.77 18.79
C GLN A 177 -9.21 1.54 18.89
N LEU A 178 -8.42 1.18 19.90
CA LEU A 178 -7.07 1.64 20.12
C LEU A 178 -6.15 0.42 20.17
N VAL A 179 -5.11 0.43 19.34
CA VAL A 179 -4.07 -0.59 19.34
C VAL A 179 -2.79 0.05 19.87
N ILE A 180 -2.25 -0.53 20.94
CA ILE A 180 -0.92 -0.19 21.48
C ILE A 180 0.02 -1.34 21.12
N MET A 181 1.15 -1.02 20.51
CA MET A 181 2.20 -1.98 20.19
C MET A 181 3.44 -1.62 20.98
N ASP A 182 3.80 -2.45 21.94
CA ASP A 182 4.96 -2.29 22.80
C ASP A 182 6.24 -2.49 21.99
N GLY A 183 7.25 -1.68 22.29
CA GLY A 183 8.53 -1.76 21.63
C GLY A 183 9.37 -0.51 21.80
N THR A 184 10.68 -0.73 21.94
CA THR A 184 11.68 0.34 21.90
C THR A 184 12.17 0.46 20.47
N GLY A 185 12.02 1.64 19.85
CA GLY A 185 12.45 1.87 18.46
C GLY A 185 11.40 2.47 17.52
N TYR A 186 10.19 2.73 18.00
CA TYR A 186 9.24 3.54 17.25
C TYR A 186 9.73 4.99 17.16
N SER A 187 9.65 5.55 15.96
CA SER A 187 10.07 6.91 15.64
C SER A 187 9.05 7.52 14.68
N TRP A 188 9.13 8.83 14.49
CA TRP A 188 8.26 9.56 13.55
C TRP A 188 8.23 8.93 12.15
N TRP A 189 9.37 8.45 11.64
CA TRP A 189 9.43 7.84 10.30
C TRP A 189 8.91 6.41 10.27
N SER A 190 9.21 5.60 11.29
CA SER A 190 8.77 4.20 11.30
C SER A 190 7.25 4.12 11.45
N THR A 191 6.67 4.89 12.37
CA THR A 191 5.20 4.91 12.55
C THR A 191 4.51 5.46 11.30
N LEU A 192 5.07 6.48 10.67
CA LEU A 192 4.54 7.04 9.42
C LEU A 192 4.51 6.01 8.29
N LEU A 193 5.62 5.29 8.05
CA LEU A 193 5.70 4.30 6.97
C LEU A 193 4.76 3.13 7.21
N ASP A 194 4.68 2.65 8.45
CA ASP A 194 3.74 1.61 8.86
C ASP A 194 2.29 2.05 8.62
N ASP A 195 1.95 3.30 8.94
CA ASP A 195 0.58 3.81 8.79
C ASP A 195 0.18 4.02 7.33
N ILE A 196 1.13 4.41 6.49
CA ILE A 196 0.95 4.42 5.03
C ILE A 196 0.67 3.00 4.54
N GLY A 197 1.47 2.01 4.97
CA GLY A 197 1.29 0.61 4.60
C GLY A 197 -0.06 0.07 5.05
N TRP A 198 -0.44 0.34 6.29
CA TRP A 198 -1.73 -0.05 6.86
C TRP A 198 -2.91 0.59 6.13
N MET A 199 -2.88 1.91 5.90
CA MET A 199 -3.98 2.59 5.20
C MET A 199 -4.10 2.12 3.74
N ALA A 200 -2.97 1.83 3.07
CA ALA A 200 -2.99 1.25 1.73
C ALA A 200 -3.59 -0.17 1.72
N GLY A 201 -3.28 -0.99 2.73
CA GLY A 201 -3.89 -2.31 2.94
C GLY A 201 -5.40 -2.21 3.10
N GLN A 202 -5.87 -1.34 4.00
CA GLN A 202 -7.30 -1.09 4.23
C GLN A 202 -8.03 -0.63 2.96
N ALA A 203 -7.41 0.27 2.18
CA ALA A 203 -7.98 0.71 0.91
C ALA A 203 -8.06 -0.44 -0.11
N ALA A 204 -7.04 -1.30 -0.17
CA ALA A 204 -7.04 -2.45 -1.06
C ALA A 204 -8.13 -3.47 -0.68
N ASP A 205 -8.33 -3.72 0.61
CA ASP A 205 -9.37 -4.62 1.11
C ASP A 205 -10.78 -4.06 0.89
N ALA A 206 -10.96 -2.76 1.11
CA ALA A 206 -12.22 -2.07 0.79
C ALA A 206 -12.58 -2.19 -0.70
N VAL A 207 -11.62 -2.01 -1.61
CA VAL A 207 -11.83 -2.18 -3.06
C VAL A 207 -12.16 -3.63 -3.42
N GLN A 208 -11.62 -4.60 -2.69
CA GLN A 208 -11.84 -6.03 -2.91
C GLN A 208 -13.10 -6.56 -2.20
N GLY A 209 -13.82 -5.69 -1.46
CA GLY A 209 -15.00 -6.08 -0.69
C GLY A 209 -14.69 -7.06 0.44
N ARG A 210 -13.45 -7.11 0.92
CA ARG A 210 -13.09 -7.91 2.08
C ARG A 210 -13.59 -7.21 3.34
N ALA A 211 -14.02 -8.02 4.31
CA ALA A 211 -14.29 -7.50 5.65
C ALA A 211 -13.01 -6.90 6.24
N THR A 212 -13.17 -5.87 7.08
CA THR A 212 -12.07 -5.32 7.88
C THR A 212 -11.35 -6.47 8.58
N ALA A 213 -10.02 -6.51 8.45
CA ALA A 213 -9.21 -7.53 9.09
C ALA A 213 -9.46 -7.55 10.61
N GLU A 214 -9.40 -8.74 11.20
CA GLU A 214 -9.40 -8.92 12.65
C GLU A 214 -8.32 -8.04 13.29
N PRO A 215 -8.57 -7.45 14.46
CA PRO A 215 -7.57 -6.63 15.13
C PRO A 215 -6.26 -7.42 15.31
N PRO A 216 -5.11 -6.72 15.23
CA PRO A 216 -3.82 -7.38 15.35
C PRO A 216 -3.70 -8.04 16.73
N SER A 217 -3.20 -9.27 16.76
CA SER A 217 -2.93 -10.03 17.97
C SER A 217 -1.49 -10.53 17.96
N GLY A 218 -0.88 -10.63 19.14
CA GLY A 218 0.50 -11.07 19.29
C GLY A 218 1.15 -10.57 20.57
N GLU A 219 2.37 -11.04 20.82
CA GLU A 219 3.18 -10.57 21.93
C GLU A 219 3.48 -9.07 21.77
N GLY A 220 3.28 -8.29 22.83
CA GLY A 220 3.47 -6.84 22.81
C GLY A 220 2.42 -6.08 22.01
N VAL A 221 1.27 -6.67 21.71
CA VAL A 221 0.13 -5.96 21.11
C VAL A 221 -1.06 -5.99 22.06
N THR A 222 -1.53 -4.80 22.44
CA THR A 222 -2.74 -4.62 23.24
C THR A 222 -3.79 -3.93 22.38
N VAL A 223 -4.96 -4.55 22.28
CA VAL A 223 -6.12 -3.99 21.57
C VAL A 223 -7.18 -3.63 22.59
N LEU A 224 -7.72 -2.44 22.43
CA LEU A 224 -8.65 -1.81 23.36
C LEU A 224 -9.88 -1.37 22.58
N ASP A 225 -11.05 -1.82 23.00
CA ASP A 225 -12.33 -1.39 22.48
C ASP A 225 -12.89 -0.27 23.36
N ARG A 226 -13.34 0.81 22.74
CA ARG A 226 -13.88 1.97 23.47
C ARG A 226 -15.22 1.60 24.10
N VAL A 227 -15.33 1.78 25.41
CA VAL A 227 -16.57 1.63 26.17
C VAL A 227 -17.27 2.98 26.29
N SER A 228 -16.53 4.00 26.72
CA SER A 228 -17.07 5.35 26.91
C SER A 228 -15.98 6.42 26.79
N HIS A 229 -16.38 7.68 26.64
CA HIS A 229 -15.46 8.83 26.72
C HIS A 229 -15.37 9.39 28.16
N ASP A 230 -15.86 8.67 29.15
CA ASP A 230 -15.85 9.13 30.54
C ASP A 230 -14.49 8.82 31.19
N ALA A 231 -13.63 9.82 31.27
CA ALA A 231 -12.32 9.73 31.92
C ALA A 231 -12.41 9.65 33.47
N ALA A 232 -13.61 9.81 34.04
CA ALA A 232 -13.87 9.65 35.47
C ALA A 232 -14.54 8.31 35.80
N ALA A 233 -14.68 7.41 34.82
CA ALA A 233 -15.17 6.06 35.04
C ALA A 233 -14.27 5.26 36.00
N VAL A 234 -14.80 4.17 36.54
CA VAL A 234 -14.05 3.26 37.41
C VAL A 234 -13.66 2.01 36.60
N PRO A 235 -12.36 1.65 36.56
CA PRO A 235 -11.91 0.41 35.92
C PRO A 235 -12.54 -0.83 36.56
N ARG A 236 -12.77 -1.88 35.76
CA ARG A 236 -13.31 -3.16 36.25
C ARG A 236 -12.35 -4.30 35.91
N GLU A 237 -12.14 -5.19 36.87
CA GLU A 237 -11.33 -6.39 36.65
C GLU A 237 -12.13 -7.47 35.90
N ALA A 238 -11.41 -8.32 35.16
CA ALA A 238 -12.02 -9.46 34.49
C ALA A 238 -12.60 -10.45 35.53
N GLY A 239 -13.93 -10.58 35.54
CA GLY A 239 -14.64 -11.56 36.38
C GLY A 239 -15.56 -10.97 37.46
N ASP A 240 -15.58 -9.66 37.65
CA ASP A 240 -16.42 -9.01 38.68
C ASP A 240 -17.93 -8.96 38.32
N GLY A 241 -18.31 -9.54 37.18
CA GLY A 241 -19.69 -9.64 36.69
C GLY A 241 -20.40 -10.97 36.97
N ALA A 242 -19.81 -11.88 37.77
CA ALA A 242 -20.35 -13.22 37.99
C ALA A 242 -21.36 -13.34 39.15
N ASP A 243 -21.61 -12.27 39.92
CA ASP A 243 -22.51 -12.29 41.08
C ASP A 243 -23.66 -11.27 40.93
N ALA A 244 -24.65 -11.58 40.08
CA ALA A 244 -25.95 -10.90 40.06
C ALA A 244 -27.10 -11.87 39.74
#